data_AF-A0A2K2VSG5-F1
#
_entry.id   AF-A0A2K2VSG5-F1
#
_cell.length_a   1.000
_cell.length_b   1.000
_cell.length_c   1.000
_cell.angle_alpha   90.00
_cell.angle_beta   90.00
_cell.angle_gamma   90.00
#
_symmetry.space_group_name_H-M   'P 1'
#
loop_
_entity.id
_entity.type
_entity.pdbx_description
1 polymer ?
#
loop_
_entity_poly.entity_id
_entity_poly.type
_entity_poly.pdbx_seq_one_letter_code
_entity_poly.pdbx_strand_id
1 'polypeptide(L)' 'SCITFTSSSTVENFAAMFPGDDLPSLLDKAAIACIGPITAQTAREHGLEVDIMPAEYTVEALTAEVVEYFSRD' A
#
# COMPACT_ATOMS: atom_id res chain seq x y z
N SER A 1 -10.73 1.14 5.35
CA SER A 1 -10.43 -0.04 4.51
C SER A 1 -8.93 -0.12 4.28
N CYS A 2 -8.40 -1.22 3.73
CA CYS A 2 -6.97 -1.37 3.45
C CYS A 2 -6.77 -1.92 2.03
N ILE A 3 -5.79 -1.39 1.32
CA ILE A 3 -5.28 -1.94 0.06
C ILE A 3 -3.84 -2.36 0.27
N THR A 4 -3.52 -3.59 -0.08
CA THR A 4 -2.21 -4.19 0.19
C THR A 4 -1.49 -4.52 -1.10
N PHE A 5 -0.24 -4.09 -1.21
CA PHE A 5 0.66 -4.40 -2.32
C PHE A 5 1.85 -5.23 -1.84
N THR A 6 2.03 -6.40 -2.44
CA THR A 6 3.12 -7.34 -2.13
C THR A 6 4.23 -7.32 -3.17
N SER A 7 4.09 -6.54 -4.24
CA SER A 7 5.18 -6.24 -5.17
C SER A 7 5.02 -4.88 -5.83
N SER A 8 6.14 -4.29 -6.25
CA SER A 8 6.14 -3.09 -7.09
C SER A 8 5.31 -3.29 -8.38
N SER A 9 5.38 -4.46 -9.01
CA SER A 9 4.58 -4.75 -10.21
C SER A 9 3.06 -4.74 -9.96
N THR A 10 2.59 -5.09 -8.75
CA THR A 10 1.17 -4.97 -8.42
C THR A 10 0.73 -3.51 -8.30
N VAL A 11 1.60 -2.61 -7.85
CA VAL A 11 1.32 -1.17 -7.80
C VAL A 11 1.21 -0.62 -9.21
N GLU A 12 2.20 -0.91 -10.07
CA GLU A 12 2.21 -0.46 -11.47
C GLU A 12 0.96 -0.92 -12.23
N ASN A 13 0.65 -2.22 -12.11
CA ASN A 13 -0.52 -2.78 -12.78
C ASN A 13 -1.83 -2.19 -12.26
N PHE A 14 -1.93 -1.96 -10.95
CA PHE A 14 -3.10 -1.32 -10.36
C PHE A 14 -3.24 0.12 -10.87
N ALA A 15 -2.18 0.93 -10.83
CA ALA A 15 -2.20 2.31 -11.33
C ALA A 15 -2.58 2.38 -12.81
N ALA A 16 -2.07 1.45 -13.63
CA ALA A 16 -2.40 1.35 -15.05
C ALA A 16 -3.88 1.05 -15.34
N MET A 17 -4.64 0.53 -14.38
CA MET A 17 -6.09 0.30 -14.52
C MET A 17 -6.92 1.60 -14.42
N PHE A 18 -6.33 2.69 -13.92
CA PHE A 18 -6.99 3.98 -13.68
C PHE A 18 -6.25 5.12 -14.41
N PRO A 19 -6.13 5.05 -15.75
CA PRO A 19 -5.33 6.00 -16.50
C PRO A 19 -5.93 7.41 -16.44
N GLY A 20 -5.16 8.36 -15.91
CA GLY A 20 -5.55 9.77 -15.81
C GLY A 20 -6.39 10.11 -14.57
N ASP A 21 -6.67 9.13 -13.71
CA ASP A 21 -7.31 9.38 -12.41
C ASP A 21 -6.29 9.86 -11.37
N ASP A 22 -6.76 10.68 -10.42
CA ASP A 22 -5.99 11.09 -9.25
C ASP A 22 -6.09 9.98 -8.18
N LEU A 23 -5.18 9.00 -8.27
CA LEU A 23 -5.13 7.85 -7.36
C LEU A 23 -5.14 8.25 -5.87
N PRO A 24 -4.38 9.26 -5.41
CA PRO A 24 -4.48 9.77 -4.04
C PRO A 24 -5.92 10.11 -3.61
N SER A 25 -6.65 10.86 -4.44
CA SER A 25 -8.05 11.21 -4.14
C SER A 25 -8.98 10.01 -4.21
N LEU A 26 -8.75 9.08 -5.13
CA LEU A 26 -9.54 7.86 -5.28
C LEU A 26 -9.42 6.94 -4.05
N LEU A 27 -8.24 6.93 -3.41
CA LEU A 27 -7.91 6.04 -2.32
C LEU A 27 -7.86 6.72 -0.95
N ASP A 28 -8.37 7.95 -0.82
CA ASP A 28 -8.31 8.79 0.39
C ASP A 28 -8.85 8.12 1.68
N LYS A 29 -9.73 7.12 1.55
CA LYS A 29 -10.35 6.37 2.66
C LYS A 29 -9.73 4.99 2.93
N ALA A 30 -8.75 4.60 2.13
CA ALA A 30 -8.07 3.32 2.26
C ALA A 30 -6.64 3.52 2.78
N ALA A 31 -6.27 2.77 3.81
CA ALA A 31 -4.88 2.67 4.20
C ALA A 31 -4.10 1.88 3.13
N ILE A 32 -2.91 2.34 2.79
CA ILE A 32 -2.02 1.68 1.82
C ILE A 32 -0.95 0.90 2.59
N ALA A 33 -0.95 -0.41 2.38
CA ALA A 33 0.00 -1.33 3.00
C ALA A 33 0.98 -1.90 1.96
N CYS A 34 2.27 -1.79 2.20
CA CYS A 34 3.31 -2.30 1.31
C CYS A 34 4.18 -3.33 2.04
N ILE A 35 4.48 -4.46 1.40
CA ILE A 35 5.30 -5.53 2.01
C ILE A 35 6.75 -5.10 2.32
N GLY A 36 7.26 -4.08 1.61
CA GLY A 36 8.66 -3.66 1.75
C GLY A 36 9.00 -2.41 0.94
N PRO A 37 10.26 -1.94 1.04
CA PRO A 37 10.67 -0.59 0.63
C PRO A 37 10.56 -0.35 -0.88
N ILE A 38 10.81 -1.37 -1.71
CA ILE A 38 10.70 -1.24 -3.17
C ILE A 38 9.23 -1.02 -3.57
N THR A 39 8.31 -1.80 -3.01
CA THR A 39 6.87 -1.63 -3.25
C THR A 39 6.38 -0.27 -2.75
N ALA A 40 6.83 0.13 -1.55
CA ALA A 40 6.47 1.43 -0.99
C ALA A 40 7.01 2.61 -1.80
N GLN A 41 8.20 2.48 -2.39
CA GLN A 41 8.75 3.48 -3.30
C GLN A 41 7.85 3.64 -4.54
N THR A 42 7.51 2.53 -5.21
CA THR A 42 6.63 2.58 -6.39
C THR A 42 5.26 3.17 -6.06
N ALA A 43 4.67 2.84 -4.90
CA ALA A 43 3.41 3.45 -4.47
C ALA A 43 3.52 4.98 -4.36
N ARG A 44 4.62 5.48 -3.76
CA ARG A 44 4.88 6.93 -3.64
C ARG A 44 5.15 7.60 -4.98
N GLU A 45 5.78 6.91 -5.93
CA GLU A 45 5.98 7.41 -7.30
C GLU A 45 4.64 7.64 -8.03
N HIS A 46 3.61 6.85 -7.68
CA HIS A 46 2.22 7.04 -8.11
C HIS A 46 1.42 7.99 -7.22
N GLY A 47 2.08 8.72 -6.31
CA GLY A 47 1.47 9.72 -5.43
C GLY A 47 0.81 9.17 -4.17
N LEU A 48 0.81 7.85 -3.95
CA LEU A 48 0.19 7.26 -2.77
C LEU A 48 1.06 7.43 -1.52
N GLU A 49 0.43 7.79 -0.41
CA GLU A 49 1.06 7.71 0.91
C GLU A 49 1.00 6.26 1.40
N VAL A 50 2.07 5.78 2.02
CA VAL A 50 2.16 4.39 2.54
C VAL A 50 2.02 4.45 4.05
N ASP A 51 0.89 4.00 4.56
CA ASP A 51 0.55 4.01 5.97
C ASP A 51 1.18 2.84 6.74
N ILE A 52 1.29 1.69 6.08
CA ILE A 52 1.68 0.43 6.73
C ILE A 52 2.83 -0.22 5.94
N MET A 53 3.95 -0.49 6.62
CA MET A 53 5.04 -1.30 6.07
C MET A 53 5.77 -2.02 7.21
N PRO A 54 5.86 -3.36 7.19
CA PRO A 54 6.53 -4.12 8.24
C PRO A 54 8.05 -3.95 8.18
N ALA A 55 8.69 -4.16 9.34
CA ALA A 55 10.16 -4.20 9.43
C ALA A 55 10.74 -5.46 8.77
N GLU A 56 10.00 -6.57 8.81
CA GLU A 56 10.33 -7.81 8.10
C GLU A 56 9.46 -7.93 6.85
N TYR A 57 10.07 -8.17 5.69
CA TYR A 57 9.36 -8.16 4.40
C TYR A 57 8.70 -9.50 4.08
N THR A 58 7.87 -9.98 5.00
CA THR A 58 7.10 -11.22 4.88
C THR A 58 5.60 -10.92 4.90
N VAL A 59 4.80 -11.86 4.39
CA VAL A 59 3.34 -11.70 4.38
C VAL A 59 2.79 -11.75 5.80
N GLU A 60 3.38 -12.58 6.66
CA GLU A 60 3.01 -12.72 8.07
C GLU A 60 3.23 -11.41 8.83
N ALA A 61 4.40 -10.78 8.67
CA ALA A 61 4.70 -9.50 9.30
C ALA A 61 3.81 -8.37 8.76
N LEU A 62 3.58 -8.32 7.45
CA LEU A 62 2.66 -7.35 6.85
C LEU A 62 1.24 -7.50 7.40
N THR A 63 0.75 -8.74 7.53
CA THR A 63 -0.58 -9.02 8.06
C THR A 63 -0.68 -8.61 9.52
N ALA A 64 0.35 -8.88 10.32
CA ALA A 64 0.41 -8.45 11.72
C ALA A 64 0.36 -6.92 11.86
N GLU A 65 1.13 -6.19 11.07
CA GLU A 65 1.12 -4.72 11.07
C GLU A 65 -0.22 -4.15 10.59
N VAL A 66 -0.88 -4.78 9.60
CA VAL A 66 -2.23 -4.37 9.18
C VAL A 66 -3.22 -4.56 10.34
N VAL A 67 -3.18 -5.69 11.04
CA VAL A 67 -4.05 -5.92 12.21
C VAL A 67 -3.77 -4.90 13.31
N GLU A 68 -2.51 -4.65 13.62
CA GLU A 68 -2.10 -3.68 14.63
C GLU A 68 -2.58 -2.26 14.29
N TYR A 69 -2.43 -1.84 13.03
CA TYR A 69 -2.88 -0.53 12.55
C TYR A 69 -4.38 -0.30 12.79
N PHE A 70 -5.22 -1.31 12.53
CA PHE A 70 -6.69 -1.22 12.71
C PHE A 70 -7.18 -1.64 14.10
N SER A 71 -6.32 -2.17 14.97
CA SER A 71 -6.68 -2.49 16.36
C SER A 71 -6.48 -1.30 17.29
N ARG A 72 -5.77 -0.26 16.83
CA ARG A 72 -5.59 1.01 17.53
C ARG A 72 -6.82 1.90 17.33
N ASP A 73 -7.93 1.46 17.91
CA ASP A 73 -9.14 2.26 18.15
C ASP A 73 -9.19 2.78 19.60
#